data_AF-A0A1I2Z691-F1
#
_entry.id   AF-A0A1I2Z691-F1
#
_cell.length_a   1.000
_cell.length_b   1.000
_cell.length_c   1.000
_cell.angle_alpha   90.00
_cell.angle_beta   90.00
_cell.angle_gamma   90.00
#
_symmetry.space_group_name_H-M   'P 1'
#
loop_
_entity.id
_entity.type
_entity.pdbx_description
1 polymer ?
#
loop_
_entity_poly.entity_id
_entity_poly.type
_entity_poly.pdbx_seq_one_letter_code
_entity_poly.pdbx_strand_id
1 'polypeptide(L)' 'MEFFNSAIDVLQTLVVALGGGLCVWGGINLLEGYGQDNPASKSQGVKQLVAGGGVALIGITLVPMLSGLLG' A
#
# COMPACT_ATOMS: atom_id res chain seq x y z
N MET A 1 -8.56 -25.69 -7.79
CA MET A 1 -7.52 -24.68 -7.52
C MET A 1 -7.76 -23.36 -8.24
N GLU A 2 -8.56 -23.31 -9.32
CA GLU A 2 -8.86 -22.08 -10.07
C GLU A 2 -9.52 -20.98 -9.23
N PHE A 3 -10.48 -21.31 -8.36
CA PHE A 3 -11.12 -20.35 -7.46
C PHE A 3 -10.12 -19.64 -6.54
N PHE A 4 -9.20 -20.39 -5.93
CA PHE A 4 -8.20 -19.82 -5.01
C PHE A 4 -7.23 -18.91 -5.75
N ASN A 5 -6.78 -19.30 -6.95
CA ASN A 5 -5.92 -18.46 -7.77
C ASN A 5 -6.62 -17.14 -8.16
N SER A 6 -7.88 -17.21 -8.56
CA SER A 6 -8.67 -16.00 -8.86
C SER A 6 -8.86 -15.10 -7.64
N ALA A 7 -9.10 -15.68 -6.45
CA ALA A 7 -9.21 -14.91 -5.21
C ALA A 7 -7.90 -14.21 -4.84
N ILE A 8 -6.76 -14.87 -5.08
CA ILE A 8 -5.43 -14.30 -4.84
C ILE A 8 -5.13 -13.15 -5.81
N ASP A 9 -5.49 -13.26 -7.09
CA ASP A 9 -5.33 -12.18 -8.07
C ASP A 9 -6.13 -10.93 -7.69
N VAL A 10 -7.38 -11.11 -7.24
CA VAL A 10 -8.21 -10.01 -6.74
C VAL A 10 -7.59 -9.40 -5.48
N LEU A 11 -7.13 -10.24 -4.54
CA LEU A 11 -6.48 -9.77 -3.32
C LEU A 11 -5.20 -8.96 -3.63
N GLN A 12 -4.35 -9.45 -4.53
CA GLN A 12 -3.15 -8.76 -4.96
C GLN A 12 -3.48 -7.37 -5.52
N THR A 13 -4.47 -7.31 -6.41
CA THR A 13 -4.91 -6.05 -7.02
C THR A 13 -5.38 -5.06 -5.96
N LEU A 14 -6.18 -5.50 -5.00
CA LEU A 14 -6.67 -4.65 -3.92
C LEU A 14 -5.54 -4.16 -3.00
N VAL A 15 -4.62 -5.04 -2.61
CA VAL A 15 -3.51 -4.68 -1.71
C VAL A 15 -2.58 -3.68 -2.38
N VAL A 16 -2.23 -3.88 -3.66
CA VAL A 16 -1.40 -2.92 -4.42
C VAL A 16 -2.11 -1.58 -4.57
N ALA A 17 -3.41 -1.59 -4.88
CA ALA A 17 -4.20 -0.36 -5.01
C ALA A 17 -4.29 0.41 -3.67
N LEU A 18 -4.50 -0.27 -2.54
CA LEU A 18 -4.52 0.33 -1.21
C LEU A 18 -3.15 0.90 -0.82
N GLY A 19 -2.07 0.19 -1.12
CA GLY A 19 -0.70 0.66 -0.91
C GLY A 19 -0.40 1.92 -1.71
N GLY A 20 -0.75 1.93 -3.00
CA GLY A 20 -0.62 3.10 -3.86
C GLY A 20 -1.46 4.29 -3.39
N GLY A 21 -2.71 4.05 -2.98
CA GLY A 21 -3.59 5.08 -2.42
C GLY A 21 -3.03 5.73 -1.15
N LEU A 22 -2.47 4.92 -0.24
CA LEU A 22 -1.79 5.41 0.96
C LEU A 22 -0.53 6.22 0.65
N CYS A 23 0.24 5.85 -0.38
CA CYS A 23 1.38 6.65 -0.83
C CYS A 23 0.95 8.04 -1.31
N VAL A 24 -0.11 8.10 -2.14
CA VAL A 24 -0.66 9.38 -2.62
C VAL A 24 -1.17 10.22 -1.45
N TRP A 25 -1.93 9.62 -0.54
CA TRP A 25 -2.45 10.31 0.64
C TRP A 25 -1.33 10.81 1.57
N GLY A 26 -0.28 10.01 1.76
CA GLY A 26 0.91 10.41 2.49
C GLY A 26 1.65 11.57 1.84
N GLY A 27 1.75 11.57 0.51
CA GLY A 27 2.28 12.69 -0.27
C GLY A 27 1.50 13.97 -0.06
N ILE A 28 0.15 13.90 -0.07
CA ILE A 28 -0.73 15.05 0.20
C ILE A 28 -0.46 15.61 1.60
N ASN A 29 -0.51 14.78 2.63
CA ASN A 29 -0.28 15.23 4.02
C ASN A 29 1.12 15.81 4.23
N LEU A 30 2.12 15.28 3.50
CA LEU A 30 3.48 15.82 3.54
C LEU A 30 3.56 17.21 2.91
N LEU A 31 2.94 17.40 1.73
CA LEU A 31 2.90 18.69 1.04
C LEU A 31 2.09 19.73 1.83
N GLU A 32 0.94 19.34 2.40
CA GLU A 32 0.18 20.19 3.31
C GLU A 32 1.00 20.56 4.55
N GLY A 33 1.76 19.62 5.09
CA GLY A 33 2.68 19.87 6.20
C GLY A 33 3.81 20.84 5.86
N TYR A 34 4.35 20.82 4.63
CA TYR A 34 5.30 21.84 4.18
C TYR A 34 4.62 23.20 3.97
N GLY A 35 3.40 23.23 3.42
CA GLY A 35 2.65 24.47 3.21
C GLY A 35 2.23 25.17 4.50
N GLN A 36 1.90 24.41 5.55
CA GLN A 36 1.53 24.95 6.87
C GLN A 36 2.71 25.03 7.85
N ASP A 37 3.90 24.62 7.43
CA ASP A 37 5.07 24.39 8.29
C ASP A 37 4.76 23.60 9.58
N ASN A 38 3.85 22.63 9.49
CA ASN A 38 3.39 21.84 10.62
C ASN A 38 4.21 20.53 10.73
N PRO A 39 5.01 20.33 11.79
CA PRO A 39 5.80 19.12 11.97
C PRO A 39 4.95 17.84 12.07
N ALA A 40 3.73 17.95 12.63
CA ALA A 40 2.85 16.79 12.78
C ALA A 40 2.37 16.26 11.42
N SER A 41 1.91 17.15 10.52
CA SER A 41 1.48 16.77 9.17
C SER A 41 2.64 16.22 8.33
N LYS A 42 3.84 16.80 8.43
CA LYS A 42 5.05 16.26 7.77
C LYS A 42 5.35 14.83 8.23
N SER A 43 5.36 14.60 9.55
CA SER A 43 5.58 13.27 10.11
C SER A 43 4.51 12.27 9.69
N GLN A 44 3.24 12.69 9.69
CA GLN A 44 2.13 11.86 9.26
C GLN A 44 2.23 11.48 7.78
N GLY A 45 2.56 12.42 6.91
CA GLY A 45 2.75 12.18 5.48
C GLY A 45 3.85 11.16 5.20
N VAL A 46 5.01 11.29 5.85
CA VAL A 46 6.11 10.30 5.73
C VAL A 46 5.69 8.92 6.22
N LYS A 47 5.01 8.82 7.37
CA LYS A 47 4.54 7.53 7.90
C LYS A 47 3.58 6.84 6.94
N GLN A 48 2.67 7.59 6.33
CA GLN A 48 1.73 7.04 5.36
C GLN A 48 2.41 6.65 4.05
N LEU A 49 3.42 7.40 3.60
CA LEU A 49 4.21 7.02 2.43
C LEU A 49 4.95 5.70 2.66
N VAL A 50 5.58 5.55 3.83
CA VAL A 50 6.28 4.31 4.21
C VAL A 50 5.30 3.16 4.36
N ALA A 51 4.16 3.38 5.03
CA ALA A 51 3.12 2.37 5.17
C ALA A 51 2.54 1.95 3.82
N GLY A 52 2.22 2.90 2.94
CA GLY A 52 1.71 2.64 1.59
C GLY A 52 2.71 1.87 0.74
N GLY A 53 3.99 2.25 0.79
CA GLY A 53 5.07 1.54 0.11
C GLY A 53 5.22 0.11 0.59
N GLY A 54 5.18 -0.11 1.91
CA GLY A 54 5.22 -1.45 2.50
C GLY A 54 4.04 -2.31 2.08
N VAL A 55 2.81 -1.78 2.10
CA VAL A 55 1.61 -2.49 1.65
C VAL A 55 1.69 -2.84 0.17
N ALA A 56 2.12 -1.92 -0.68
CA ALA A 56 2.29 -2.17 -2.12
C ALA A 56 3.35 -3.26 -2.39
N LEU A 57 4.48 -3.23 -1.67
CA LEU A 57 5.52 -4.24 -1.77
C LEU A 57 5.01 -5.63 -1.38
N ILE A 58 4.23 -5.74 -0.30
CA ILE A 58 3.58 -6.99 0.11
C ILE A 58 2.64 -7.49 -0.99
N GLY A 59 1.84 -6.60 -1.58
CA GLY A 59 0.94 -6.93 -2.69
C GLY A 59 1.68 -7.48 -3.92
N ILE A 60 2.84 -6.91 -4.26
CA ILE A 60 3.61 -7.32 -5.44
C ILE A 60 4.40 -8.62 -5.19
N THR A 61 4.90 -8.83 -3.96
CA THR A 61 5.89 -9.89 -3.69
C THR A 61 5.33 -11.07 -2.91
N LEU A 62 4.51 -10.83 -1.87
CA LEU A 62 4.08 -11.87 -0.93
C LEU A 62 2.69 -12.44 -1.27
N VAL A 63 1.76 -11.61 -1.74
CA VAL A 63 0.41 -12.07 -2.09
C VAL A 63 0.41 -13.13 -3.20
N PRO A 64 1.20 -13.02 -4.29
CA PRO A 64 1.25 -14.06 -5.32
C PRO A 64 1.75 -15.42 -4.80
N MET A 65 2.62 -15.41 -3.79
CA MET A 65 3.18 -16.64 -3.21
C MET A 65 2.11 -17.50 -2.50
N LEU A 66 0.97 -16.91 -2.13
CA LEU A 66 -0.15 -17.66 -1.54
C LEU A 66 -0.73 -18.69 -2.53
N SER A 67 -0.60 -18.46 -3.85
CA SER A 67 -1.08 -19.39 -4.88
C SER A 67 -0.29 -20.70 -4.87
N GLY A 68 1.01 -20.64 -4.55
CA GLY A 68 1.86 -21.82 -4.41
C GLY A 68 1.70 -22.57 -3.08
N LEU A 69 1.13 -21.94 -2.06
CA LEU A 69 0.91 -22.54 -0.74
C LEU A 69 -0.49 -23.19 -0.61
N LEU A 70 -1.48 -22.62 -1.30
CA LEU A 70 -2.88 -23.07 -1.29
C LEU A 70 -3.25 -23.83 -2.58
N GLY A 71 -2.23 -24.20 -3.36
CA GLY A 71 -2.24 -24.76 -4.72
C GLY A 71 -2.11 -26.27 -4.80
#